data_AF-A0A1F9XJI2-F1
#
_entry.id   AF-A0A1F9XJI2-F1
#
_cell.length_a   1.000
_cell.length_b   1.000
_cell.length_c   1.000
_cell.angle_alpha   90.00
_cell.angle_beta   90.00
_cell.angle_gamma   90.00
#
_symmetry.space_group_name_H-M   'P 1'
#
loop_
_entity.id
_entity.type
_entity.pdbx_description
1 polymer ?
#
loop_
_entity_poly.entity_id
_entity_poly.type
_entity_poly.pdbx_seq_one_letter_code
_entity_poly.pdbx_strand_id
1 'polypeptide(L)'
;MINYDIPEDPEDYVHRIGRTGRIGSHGHAITFATREQRRDVLQIEQLIKSALPRSTHPDVPTDVFFQPSQSFALRSGFGRPRRTFRRR
;
A
#
# COMPACT_ATOMS: atom_id res chain seq x y z
N MET A 1 9.78 8.39 17.97
CA MET A 1 10.16 6.97 18.02
C MET A 1 10.50 6.53 16.61
N ILE A 2 11.50 5.68 16.44
CA ILE A 2 11.90 5.17 15.12
C ILE A 2 11.83 3.64 15.19
N ASN A 3 11.02 3.02 14.34
CA ASN A 3 11.00 1.59 14.11
C ASN A 3 11.89 1.28 12.92
N TYR A 4 12.96 0.51 13.14
CA TYR A 4 13.84 0.05 12.07
C TYR A 4 13.23 -1.09 11.25
N ASP A 5 12.36 -1.88 11.88
CA ASP A 5 11.63 -2.99 11.26
C ASP A 5 10.16 -2.94 11.67
N ILE A 6 9.30 -3.54 10.85
CA ILE A 6 7.88 -3.71 11.15
C ILE A 6 7.69 -4.89 12.11
N PRO A 7 6.96 -4.72 13.23
CA PRO A 7 6.59 -5.85 14.09
C PRO A 7 5.63 -6.81 13.38
N GLU A 8 5.74 -8.11 13.66
CA GLU A 8 4.86 -9.14 13.08
C GLU A 8 3.39 -8.97 13.53
N ASP A 9 3.20 -8.43 14.73
CA ASP A 9 1.90 -8.17 15.34
C ASP A 9 1.57 -6.65 15.24
N PRO A 10 0.41 -6.26 14.67
CA PRO A 10 0.04 -4.85 14.53
C PRO A 10 -0.37 -4.19 15.86
N GLU A 11 -0.86 -4.95 16.86
CA GLU A 11 -1.11 -4.43 18.19
C GLU A 11 0.18 -3.96 18.87
N ASP A 12 1.29 -4.69 18.67
CA ASP A 12 2.61 -4.30 19.16
C ASP A 12 3.09 -2.98 18.53
N TYR A 13 2.74 -2.73 17.26
CA TYR A 13 3.01 -1.44 16.62
C TYR A 13 2.34 -0.29 17.39
N VAL A 14 1.05 -0.44 17.70
CA VAL A 14 0.26 0.58 18.43
C VAL A 14 0.83 0.82 19.82
N HIS A 15 1.21 -0.24 20.54
CA HIS A 15 1.83 -0.11 21.86
C HIS A 15 3.19 0.61 21.83
N ARG A 16 3.98 0.41 20.76
CA ARG A 16 5.27 1.10 20.55
C ARG A 16 5.07 2.58 20.26
N ILE A 17 4.19 2.92 19.33
CA ILE A 17 3.97 4.32 18.96
C ILE A 17 3.13 5.07 20.00
N GLY A 18 2.34 4.37 20.82
CA GLY A 18 1.53 4.95 21.90
C GLY A 18 2.34 5.62 23.01
N ARG A 19 3.67 5.45 23.01
CA ARG A 19 4.60 6.20 23.87
C ARG A 19 5.03 7.55 23.26
N THR A 20 4.66 7.82 22.01
CA THR A 20 4.95 9.08 21.31
C THR A 20 3.77 10.03 21.42
N GLY A 21 3.82 10.90 22.42
CA GLY A 21 2.80 11.91 22.67
C GLY A 21 2.69 12.17 24.16
N ARG A 22 3.18 13.32 24.61
CA ARG A 22 2.93 13.83 25.97
C ARG A 22 1.86 14.90 25.86
N ILE A 23 1.07 15.11 26.92
CA ILE A 23 0.07 16.18 26.96
C ILE A 23 0.75 17.50 26.55
N GLY A 24 0.22 18.16 25.51
CA GLY A 24 0.76 19.41 24.97
C GLY A 24 1.91 19.27 23.95
N SER A 25 2.24 18.07 23.48
CA SER A 25 3.29 17.86 22.46
C SER A 25 2.90 16.80 21.44
N HIS A 26 3.11 17.10 20.16
CA HIS A 26 2.91 16.14 19.07
C HIS A 26 4.00 15.06 19.08
N GLY A 27 3.60 13.82 19.34
CA GLY A 27 4.46 12.67 19.15
C GLY A 27 4.63 12.35 17.67
N HIS A 28 5.85 11.99 17.28
CA HIS A 28 6.14 11.52 15.92
C HIS A 28 6.77 10.11 15.98
N ALA A 29 6.28 9.24 15.12
CA ALA A 29 6.82 7.91 14.89
C ALA A 29 7.15 7.73 13.40
N ILE A 30 8.34 7.20 13.12
CA ILE A 30 8.80 6.87 11.77
C ILE A 30 9.08 5.38 11.73
N THR A 31 8.65 4.71 10.66
CA THR A 31 8.87 3.27 10.49
C THR A 31 9.46 3.00 9.12
N PHE A 32 10.53 2.23 9.09
CA PHE A 32 11.10 1.70 7.86
C PHE A 32 10.45 0.36 7.52
N ALA A 33 10.20 0.15 6.23
CA ALA A 33 9.45 -0.98 5.72
C ALA A 33 10.00 -1.38 4.35
N THR A 34 10.19 -2.67 4.14
CA THR A 34 10.54 -3.22 2.82
C THR A 34 9.29 -3.52 2.01
N ARG A 35 9.46 -3.75 0.70
CA ARG A 35 8.36 -4.11 -0.21
C ARG A 35 7.64 -5.40 0.19
N GLU A 36 8.36 -6.33 0.80
CA GLU A 36 7.85 -7.64 1.22
C GLU A 36 6.90 -7.51 2.42
N GLN A 37 7.15 -6.55 3.31
CA GLN A 37 6.34 -6.25 4.50
C GLN A 37 5.06 -5.45 4.20
N ARG A 38 4.65 -5.37 2.93
CA ARG A 38 3.45 -4.62 2.53
C ARG A 38 2.19 -5.12 3.23
N ARG A 39 2.08 -6.42 3.50
CA ARG A 39 0.92 -7.00 4.19
C ARG A 39 0.81 -6.50 5.63
N ASP A 40 1.95 -6.46 6.32
CA ASP A 40 2.04 -6.02 7.71
C ASP A 40 1.69 -4.53 7.83
N VAL A 41 2.17 -3.69 6.90
CA VAL A 41 1.77 -2.27 6.81
C VAL A 41 0.25 -2.13 6.67
N LEU A 42 -0.37 -2.92 5.78
CA LEU A 42 -1.81 -2.85 5.56
C LEU A 42 -2.60 -3.27 6.80
N GLN A 43 -2.13 -4.26 7.56
CA GLN A 43 -2.76 -4.68 8.81
C GLN A 43 -2.69 -3.57 9.86
N ILE A 44 -1.54 -2.89 9.97
CA ILE A 44 -1.38 -1.74 10.85
C ILE A 44 -2.34 -0.61 10.45
N GLU A 45 -2.40 -0.25 9.16
CA GLU A 45 -3.30 0.80 8.65
C GLU A 45 -4.78 0.47 8.92
N GLN A 46 -5.16 -0.80 8.79
CA GLN A 46 -6.51 -1.27 9.12
C GLN A 46 -6.79 -1.16 10.63
N LEU A 47 -5.83 -1.52 11.48
CA LEU A 47 -5.97 -1.47 12.94
C LEU A 47 -6.10 -0.02 13.44
N ILE A 48 -5.24 0.89 12.97
CA ILE A 48 -5.28 2.31 13.34
C ILE A 48 -6.36 3.09 12.57
N LYS A 49 -7.02 2.44 11.60
CA LYS A 49 -8.06 3.01 10.71
C LYS A 49 -7.61 4.27 9.97
N SER A 50 -6.33 4.34 9.63
CA SER A 50 -5.71 5.46 8.93
C SER A 50 -4.56 4.97 8.07
N ALA A 51 -4.40 5.56 6.89
CA ALA A 51 -3.22 5.34 6.07
C ALA A 51 -1.99 6.00 6.71
N LEU A 52 -0.84 5.33 6.64
CA LEU A 52 0.44 5.88 7.12
C LEU A 52 1.02 6.82 6.04
N PRO A 53 1.38 8.07 6.40
CA PRO A 53 2.05 8.97 5.47
C PRO A 53 3.37 8.38 4.99
N ARG A 54 3.63 8.49 3.69
CA ARG A 54 4.82 7.92 3.06
C ARG A 54 5.78 9.04 2.69
N SER A 55 7.00 8.96 3.20
CA SER A 55 8.06 9.93 2.89
C SER A 55 8.98 9.36 1.81
N THR A 56 9.27 10.15 0.79
CA THR A 56 10.25 9.83 -0.26
C THR A 56 11.55 10.56 0.03
N HIS A 57 12.69 9.87 -0.07
CA HIS A 57 14.02 10.48 0.08
C HIS A 57 14.71 10.58 -1.29
N PRO A 58 15.34 11.71 -1.64
CA PRO A 58 15.95 11.91 -2.97
C PRO A 58 17.03 10.87 -3.31
N ASP A 59 17.83 10.47 -2.31
CA ASP A 59 18.91 9.50 -2.50
C ASP A 59 18.47 8.02 -2.40
N VAL A 60 17.20 7.76 -2.04
CA VAL A 60 16.68 6.40 -1.90
C VAL A 60 15.60 6.17 -2.98
N PRO A 61 15.84 5.29 -3.96
CA PRO A 61 14.83 4.99 -4.97
C PRO A 61 13.57 4.48 -4.29
N THR A 62 12.45 5.14 -4.59
CA THR A 62 11.15 4.74 -4.05
C THR A 62 10.67 3.52 -4.84
N ASP A 63 10.82 2.33 -4.27
CA ASP A 63 10.21 1.14 -4.84
C ASP A 63 8.69 1.33 -4.91
N VAL A 64 8.12 1.16 -6.10
CA VAL A 64 6.67 1.28 -6.29
C VAL A 64 5.99 0.06 -5.66
N PHE A 65 5.52 0.22 -4.42
CA PHE A 65 4.85 -0.84 -3.64
C PHE A 65 3.56 -1.35 -4.31
N PHE A 66 2.98 -0.55 -5.20
CA PHE A 66 1.82 -0.91 -6.00
C PHE A 66 2.25 -0.92 -7.47
N GLN A 67 2.44 -2.11 -8.03
CA GLN A 67 2.29 -2.29 -9.47
C GLN A 67 0.80 -2.53 -9.71
N PRO A 68 0.05 -1.62 -10.34
CA PRO A 68 -1.25 -2.00 -10.87
C PRO A 68 -0.97 -3.11 -11.88
N SER A 69 -1.53 -4.30 -11.63
CA SER A 69 -1.42 -5.43 -12.55
C SER A 69 -1.92 -4.96 -13.92
N GLN A 70 -0.99 -4.79 -14.86
CA GLN A 70 -1.30 -4.56 -16.26
C GLN A 70 -1.88 -5.86 -16.85
N SER A 71 -3.13 -6.17 -16.55
CA SER A 71 -3.79 -7.33 -17.14
C SER A 71 -5.32 -7.23 -17.10
N PHE A 72 -5.90 -6.08 -17.45
CA PHE A 72 -7.34 -5.99 -17.70
C PHE A 72 -7.75 -5.11 -18.90
N ALA A 73 -6.83 -4.64 -19.74
CA ALA A 73 -7.15 -3.76 -20.88
C ALA A 73 -6.87 -4.38 -22.26
N LEU A 74 -7.09 -5.69 -22.44
CA LEU A 74 -7.06 -6.36 -23.75
C LEU A 74 -8.24 -7.32 -23.95
N ARG A 75 -9.44 -6.87 -23.58
CA ARG A 75 -10.71 -7.50 -24.00
C ARG A 75 -11.74 -6.47 -24.43
N SER A 76 -11.34 -5.52 -25.27
CA SER A 76 -12.28 -4.68 -26.01
C SER A 76 -11.98 -4.75 -27.52
N GLY A 77 -12.81 -5.50 -28.23
CA GLY A 77 -13.21 -5.12 -29.59
C GLY A 77 -12.35 -5.60 -30.75
N PHE A 78 -12.38 -6.90 -31.05
CA PHE A 78 -12.34 -7.33 -32.45
C PHE A 78 -13.68 -8.00 -32.78
N GLY A 79 -14.54 -7.21 -33.42
CA GLY A 79 -15.87 -7.61 -33.86
C GLY A 79 -15.81 -8.81 -34.80
N ARG A 80 -16.65 -9.81 -34.51
CA ARG A 80 -17.00 -10.86 -35.45
C ARG A 80 -17.69 -10.22 -36.67
N PRO A 81 -17.24 -10.41 -37.92
CA PRO A 81 -18.00 -9.95 -39.06
C PRO A 81 -19.30 -10.77 -39.16
N ARG A 82 -20.43 -10.05 -39.21
CA ARG A 82 -21.76 -10.64 -39.42
C ARG A 82 -21.81 -11.27 -40.81
N ARG A 83 -21.88 -12.60 -40.85
CA ARG A 83 -22.18 -13.39 -42.05
C ARG A 83 -23.57 -13.01 -42.57
N THR A 84 -23.62 -12.19 -43.62
CA THR A 84 -24.88 -11.88 -44.32
C THR A 84 -25.31 -13.09 -45.13
N PHE A 85 -26.46 -13.65 -44.78
CA PHE A 85 -27.12 -14.74 -45.51
C PHE A 85 -27.81 -14.14 -46.74
N ARG A 86 -27.26 -14.35 -47.93
CA ARG A 86 -27.91 -13.98 -49.19
C ARG A 86 -28.81 -15.13 -49.63
N ARG A 87 -30.13 -14.93 -49.49
CA ARG A 87 -31.16 -15.76 -50.13
C ARG A 87 -31.03 -15.66 -51.66
N ARG A 88 -30.92 -16.81 -52.33
CA ARG A 88 -31.64 -17.13 -53.57
C ARG A 88 -31.87 -18.64 -53.60
#